data_AF-A0A0S8AK63-F1
#
_entry.id   AF-A0A0S8AK63-F1
#
_cell.length_a   1.000
_cell.length_b   1.000
_cell.length_c   1.000
_cell.angle_alpha   90.00
_cell.angle_beta   90.00
_cell.angle_gamma   90.00
#
_symmetry.space_group_name_H-M   'P 1'
#
loop_
_entity.id
_entity.type
_entity.pdbx_description
1 polymer ?
#
loop_
_entity_poly.entity_id
_entity_poly.type
_entity_poly.pdbx_seq_one_letter_code
_entity_poly.pdbx_strand_id
1 'polypeptide(L)' 'MVNLEGLIPLLGGLYALLLARGILSASKDVSRNEAWRRKWGPKLKWLAPLVMLFGLVQLIGLI' A
#
# COMPACT_ATOMS: atom_id res chain seq x y z
N MET A 1 16.80 6.60 17.16
CA MET A 1 15.49 6.69 17.84
C MET A 1 14.43 6.27 16.83
N VAL A 2 13.36 5.59 17.25
CA VAL A 2 12.29 5.16 16.34
C VAL A 2 11.45 6.38 15.93
N ASN A 3 11.31 6.65 14.63
CA ASN A 3 10.46 7.72 14.12
C ASN A 3 9.09 7.15 13.70
N LEU A 4 8.08 7.36 14.54
CA LEU A 4 6.74 6.80 14.33
C LEU A 4 6.04 7.33 13.06
N GLU A 5 6.51 8.43 12.47
CA GLU A 5 5.96 8.95 11.22
C GLU A 5 6.08 7.92 10.07
N GLY A 6 7.11 7.07 10.11
CA GLY A 6 7.31 5.99 9.14
C GLY A 6 6.21 4.93 9.13
N LEU A 7 5.37 4.85 10.19
CA LEU A 7 4.24 3.92 10.23
C LEU A 7 3.18 4.25 9.18
N ILE A 8 2.97 5.53 8.84
CA ILE A 8 1.95 5.95 7.88
C ILE A 8 2.25 5.39 6.48
N PRO A 9 3.41 5.66 5.85
CA PRO A 9 3.77 5.07 4.58
C PRO A 9 3.88 3.53 4.66
N LEU A 10 4.39 2.98 5.76
CA LEU A 10 4.50 1.53 5.92
C LEU A 10 3.12 0.83 5.87
N LEU A 11 2.16 1.29 6.67
CA LEU A 11 0.83 0.71 6.73
C LEU A 11 -0.02 1.08 5.51
N GLY A 12 0.09 2.30 5.00
CA GLY A 12 -0.58 2.74 3.78
C GLY A 12 -0.15 1.94 2.56
N GLY A 13 1.15 1.69 2.41
CA GLY A 13 1.70 0.80 1.39
C GLY A 13 1.20 -0.64 1.56
N LEU A 14 1.23 -1.19 2.77
CA LEU A 14 0.70 -2.53 3.03
C LEU A 14 -0.79 -2.64 2.61
N TYR A 15 -1.61 -1.68 3.02
CA TYR A 15 -3.03 -1.63 2.65
C TYR A 15 -3.23 -1.57 1.13
N ALA A 16 -2.48 -0.72 0.43
CA ALA A 16 -2.52 -0.60 -1.03
C ALA A 16 -2.11 -1.91 -1.72
N LEU A 17 -1.12 -2.62 -1.20
CA LEU A 17 -0.69 -3.92 -1.73
C LEU A 17 -1.79 -4.98 -1.57
N LEU A 18 -2.46 -5.02 -0.40
CA LEU A 18 -3.56 -5.95 -0.14
C LEU A 18 -4.78 -5.68 -1.05
N LEU A 19 -5.11 -4.40 -1.29
CA LEU A 19 -6.11 -4.01 -2.28
C LEU A 19 -5.73 -4.45 -3.71
N ALA A 20 -4.47 -4.23 -4.09
CA ALA A 20 -3.97 -4.59 -5.43
C ALA A 20 -3.93 -6.11 -5.66
N ARG A 21 -3.76 -6.91 -4.60
CA ARG A 21 -3.85 -8.38 -4.63
C ARG A 21 -5.30 -8.90 -4.55
N GLY A 22 -6.27 -8.04 -4.28
CA GLY A 22 -7.67 -8.41 -4.11
C GLY A 22 -7.97 -9.15 -2.80
N ILE A 23 -7.06 -9.10 -1.84
CA ILE A 23 -7.29 -9.59 -0.46
C ILE A 23 -8.28 -8.66 0.25
N LEU A 24 -8.15 -7.36 -0.02
CA LEU A 24 -9.09 -6.34 0.43
C LEU A 24 -9.90 -5.80 -0.75
N SER A 25 -11.08 -5.26 -0.42
CA SER A 25 -12.01 -4.66 -1.37
C SER A 25 -12.13 -3.15 -1.11
N ALA A 26 -12.03 -2.35 -2.16
CA ALA A 26 -12.21 -0.89 -2.10
C ALA A 26 -13.69 -0.49 -2.09
N SER A 27 -14.59 -1.39 -2.52
CA SER A 27 -16.04 -1.20 -2.57
C SER A 27 -16.78 -2.48 -2.16
N LYS A 28 -18.08 -2.36 -1.84
CA LYS A 28 -18.97 -3.53 -1.65
C LYS A 28 -19.36 -4.18 -2.98
N ASP A 29 -19.22 -3.46 -4.09
CA ASP A 29 -19.54 -3.94 -5.44
C ASP A 29 -18.33 -4.68 -6.06
N VAL A 30 -18.54 -5.94 -6.42
CA VAL A 30 -17.54 -6.82 -7.01
C VAL A 30 -17.04 -6.29 -8.36
N SER A 31 -17.95 -5.80 -9.22
CA SER A 31 -17.62 -5.30 -10.56
C SER A 31 -16.72 -4.06 -10.49
N ARG A 32 -17.02 -3.15 -9.56
CA ARG A 32 -16.20 -1.95 -9.33
C ARG A 32 -14.81 -2.29 -8.79
N ASN A 33 -14.70 -3.30 -7.92
CA ASN A 33 -13.39 -3.77 -7.43
C ASN A 33 -12.55 -4.38 -8.55
N GLU A 34 -13.15 -5.15 -9.46
CA GLU A 34 -12.44 -5.72 -10.61
C GLU A 34 -11.94 -4.63 -11.56
N ALA A 35 -12.80 -3.68 -11.93
CA ALA A 35 -12.42 -2.55 -12.77
C ALA A 35 -11.28 -1.72 -12.13
N TRP A 36 -11.36 -1.47 -10.82
CA TRP A 36 -10.33 -0.77 -10.07
C TRP A 36 -9.01 -1.56 -10.06
N ARG A 37 -9.04 -2.87 -9.78
CA ARG A 37 -7.84 -3.72 -9.75
C ARG A 37 -7.19 -3.84 -11.12
N ARG A 38 -7.98 -3.91 -12.20
CA ARG A 38 -7.44 -3.90 -13.57
C ARG A 38 -6.72 -2.58 -13.88
N LYS A 39 -7.29 -1.45 -13.46
CA LYS A 39 -6.72 -0.12 -13.71
C LYS A 39 -5.49 0.19 -12.85
N TRP A 40 -5.53 -0.14 -11.57
CA TRP A 40 -4.54 0.31 -10.58
C TRP A 40 -3.68 -0.80 -9.99
N GLY A 41 -4.18 -2.03 -9.95
CA GLY A 41 -3.52 -3.17 -9.32
C GLY A 41 -2.07 -3.38 -9.82
N PRO A 42 -1.81 -3.43 -11.13
CA PRO A 42 -0.44 -3.58 -11.64
C PRO A 42 0.51 -2.49 -11.15
N LYS A 43 0.06 -1.22 -11.12
CA LYS A 43 0.88 -0.10 -10.65
C LYS A 43 1.13 -0.17 -9.15
N LEU A 44 0.08 -0.44 -8.38
CA LEU A 44 0.16 -0.51 -6.93
C LEU A 44 0.99 -1.70 -6.43
N LYS A 45 1.05 -2.82 -7.17
CA LYS A 45 1.96 -3.94 -6.84
C LYS A 45 3.44 -3.53 -6.84
N TRP A 46 3.82 -2.51 -7.59
CA TRP A 46 5.18 -1.98 -7.63
C TRP A 46 5.36 -0.77 -6.71
N LEU A 47 4.40 0.16 -6.70
CA LEU A 47 4.48 1.38 -5.89
C LEU A 47 4.30 1.10 -4.38
N ALA A 48 3.41 0.17 -4.01
CA ALA A 48 3.15 -0.11 -2.61
C ALA A 48 4.39 -0.64 -1.87
N PRO A 49 5.17 -1.62 -2.39
CA PRO A 49 6.44 -2.00 -1.77
C PRO A 49 7.43 -0.85 -1.64
N LEU A 50 7.51 0.05 -2.63
CA LEU A 50 8.39 1.22 -2.55
C LEU A 50 7.99 2.16 -1.40
N VAL A 51 6.69 2.44 -1.26
CA VAL A 51 6.15 3.26 -0.16
C VAL A 51 6.38 2.56 1.18
N MET A 52 6.22 1.24 1.25
CA MET A 52 6.52 0.46 2.46
C MET A 52 8.01 0.56 2.84
N LEU A 53 8.91 0.41 1.87
CA LEU A 53 10.35 0.54 2.10
C LEU A 53 10.70 1.94 2.59
N PHE A 54 10.14 2.99 1.98
CA PHE A 54 10.32 4.36 2.43
C PHE A 54 9.88 4.54 3.89
N GLY A 55 8.70 4.02 4.24
CA GLY A 55 8.22 4.05 5.62
C GLY A 55 9.07 3.27 6.60
N LEU A 56 9.64 2.14 6.18
CA LEU A 56 10.58 1.38 6.99
C LEU A 56 11.87 2.17 7.26
N VAL A 57 12.43 2.83 6.24
CA VAL A 57 13.64 3.67 6.37
C VAL A 57 13.38 4.86 7.30
N GLN A 58 12.22 5.51 7.19
CA GLN A 58 11.78 6.52 8.17
C GLN A 58 11.66 5.92 9.57
N LEU A 59 11.00 4.77 9.74
CA LEU A 59 10.72 4.17 11.04
C LEU A 59 11.99 3.88 11.85
N ILE A 60 13.04 3.41 11.19
CA ILE A 60 14.35 3.15 11.83
C ILE A 60 15.19 4.41 12.03
N GLY A 61 14.71 5.58 11.59
CA GLY A 61 15.31 6.90 11.81
C GLY A 61 16.49 7.20 10.89
N LEU A 62 16.51 6.62 9.68
CA LEU A 62 17.55 6.92 8.68
C LEU A 62 17.26 8.19 7.86
N ILE A 63 15.99 8.61 7.81
CA ILE A 63 15.50 9.86 7.21
C ILE A 63 14.35 10.44 8.01
#